data_AF-A0AAV2Q6J9-F1
#
_entry.id   AF-A0AAV2Q6J9-F1
#
_cell.length_a   1.000
_cell.length_b   1.000
_cell.length_c   1.000
_cell.angle_alpha   90.00
_cell.angle_beta   90.00
_cell.angle_gamma   90.00
#
_symmetry.space_group_name_H-M   'P 1'
#
loop_
_entity.id
_entity.type
_entity.pdbx_description
1 polymer ?
#
loop_
_entity_poly.entity_id
_entity_poly.type
_entity_poly.pdbx_seq_one_letter_code
_entity_poly.pdbx_strand_id
1 'polypeptide(L)'
;ISLAATILGMYQMQELEFERESGVELDIILLIVAQCGVYVYTSFNVIGSSFWKSDANYLAIFTTILKLIQATMQSIFVLHASRRICVTPEQEDKKPGREMVIFLLICNLSMWFLNVFKSSHPDEYPTQLAFYGTWGWTIISHVSMPLAIFYRYHITVCLAEIWKRSYKMK
;
A
#
# COMPACT_ATOMS: atom_id res chain seq x y z
N ILE A 1 -6.18 7.92 -8.42
CA ILE A 1 -6.18 6.86 -9.46
C ILE A 1 -6.05 5.48 -8.85
N SER A 2 -4.97 5.17 -8.10
CA SER A 2 -4.80 3.86 -7.45
C SER A 2 -5.99 3.45 -6.58
N LEU A 3 -6.52 4.34 -5.73
CA LEU A 3 -7.70 4.08 -4.91
C LEU A 3 -8.93 3.64 -5.73
N ALA A 4 -9.21 4.32 -6.85
CA ALA A 4 -10.31 3.96 -7.73
C ALA A 4 -10.08 2.59 -8.39
N ALA A 5 -8.85 2.32 -8.85
CA ALA A 5 -8.46 1.02 -9.38
C ALA A 5 -8.56 -0.10 -8.33
N THR A 6 -8.27 0.18 -7.06
CA THR A 6 -8.46 -0.76 -5.94
C THR A 6 -9.93 -1.11 -5.76
N ILE A 7 -10.82 -0.12 -5.80
CA ILE A 7 -12.27 -0.34 -5.67
C ILE A 7 -12.81 -1.13 -6.87
N LEU A 8 -12.42 -0.76 -8.10
CA LEU A 8 -12.80 -1.49 -9.31
C LEU A 8 -12.24 -2.92 -9.32
N GLY A 9 -10.99 -3.09 -8.89
CA GLY A 9 -10.37 -4.41 -8.74
C GLY A 9 -11.09 -5.27 -7.72
N MET A 10 -11.48 -4.71 -6.57
CA MET A 10 -12.30 -5.42 -5.57
C MET A 10 -13.61 -5.91 -6.18
N TYR A 11 -14.30 -5.07 -6.94
CA TYR A 11 -15.57 -5.44 -7.58
C TYR A 11 -15.37 -6.54 -8.65
N GLN A 12 -14.36 -6.41 -9.52
CA GLN A 12 -14.12 -7.41 -10.57
C GLN A 12 -13.67 -8.76 -10.00
N MET A 13 -12.81 -8.76 -8.97
CA MET A 13 -12.31 -9.99 -8.34
C MET A 13 -13.35 -10.73 -7.50
N GLN A 14 -14.51 -10.10 -7.19
CA GLN A 14 -15.61 -10.79 -6.49
C GLN A 14 -16.23 -11.92 -7.32
N GLU A 15 -16.07 -11.91 -8.65
CA GLU A 15 -16.55 -12.99 -9.52
C GLU A 15 -15.79 -14.31 -9.31
N LEU A 16 -14.59 -14.28 -8.72
CA LEU A 16 -13.78 -15.47 -8.43
C LEU A 16 -14.22 -16.18 -7.16
N GLU A 17 -14.00 -17.50 -7.08
CA GLU A 17 -14.39 -18.28 -5.90
C GLU A 17 -13.40 -18.14 -4.74
N PHE A 18 -13.90 -18.35 -3.52
CA PHE A 18 -13.12 -18.21 -2.30
C PHE A 18 -12.41 -19.52 -1.92
N GLU A 19 -11.08 -19.49 -1.84
CA GLU A 19 -10.26 -20.59 -1.36
C GLU A 19 -10.02 -20.48 0.15
N ARG A 20 -10.49 -21.48 0.91
CA ARG A 20 -10.38 -21.49 2.38
C ARG A 20 -8.98 -21.83 2.88
N GLU A 21 -8.26 -22.69 2.17
CA GLU A 21 -6.88 -23.10 2.49
C GLU A 21 -5.87 -22.38 1.60
N SER A 22 -5.74 -21.07 1.83
CA SER A 22 -4.73 -20.25 1.17
C SER A 22 -3.44 -20.30 1.98
N GLY A 23 -2.35 -20.84 1.43
CA GLY A 23 -1.00 -20.80 2.04
C GLY A 23 -0.36 -19.40 2.00
N VAL A 24 -1.08 -18.38 2.47
CA VAL A 24 -0.76 -16.93 2.36
C VAL A 24 -0.71 -16.26 3.75
N GLU A 25 -0.78 -17.04 4.83
CA GLU A 25 -0.86 -16.51 6.21
C GLU A 25 0.37 -15.68 6.59
N LEU A 26 1.57 -16.12 6.21
CA LEU A 26 2.80 -15.38 6.46
C LEU A 26 2.79 -14.01 5.76
N ASP A 27 2.36 -13.97 4.49
CA ASP A 27 2.29 -12.73 3.73
C ASP A 27 1.31 -11.73 4.33
N ILE A 28 0.21 -12.22 4.91
CA ILE A 28 -0.78 -11.41 5.63
C ILE A 28 -0.16 -10.79 6.89
N ILE A 29 0.57 -11.59 7.68
CA ILE A 29 1.22 -11.09 8.90
C ILE A 29 2.25 -10.02 8.55
N LEU A 30 3.10 -10.29 7.56
CA LEU A 30 4.11 -9.33 7.08
C LEU A 30 3.45 -8.04 6.58
N LEU A 31 2.33 -8.15 5.87
CA LEU A 31 1.58 -7.01 5.38
C LEU A 31 1.04 -6.14 6.53
N ILE A 32 0.46 -6.75 7.56
CA ILE A 32 -0.10 -6.05 8.72
C ILE A 32 1.02 -5.34 9.49
N VAL A 33 2.14 -6.01 9.74
CA VAL A 33 3.30 -5.41 10.44
C VAL A 33 3.84 -4.22 9.66
N ALA A 34 3.99 -4.35 8.33
CA ALA A 34 4.44 -3.26 7.48
C ALA A 34 3.45 -2.08 7.47
N GLN A 35 2.15 -2.37 7.45
CA GLN A 35 1.07 -1.38 7.50
C GLN A 35 1.10 -0.56 8.79
N CYS A 36 1.44 -1.15 9.94
CA CYS A 36 1.62 -0.42 11.18
C CYS A 36 2.70 0.66 11.05
N GLY A 37 3.82 0.37 10.40
CA GLY A 37 4.88 1.36 10.14
C GLY A 37 4.42 2.52 9.26
N VAL A 38 3.58 2.25 8.26
CA VAL A 38 2.94 3.30 7.44
C VAL A 38 2.08 4.20 8.32
N TYR A 39 1.25 3.63 9.19
CA TYR A 39 0.37 4.41 10.08
C TYR A 39 1.17 5.29 11.03
N VAL A 40 2.21 4.75 11.67
CA VAL A 40 3.11 5.51 12.53
C VAL A 40 3.74 6.67 11.76
N TYR A 41 4.33 6.41 10.59
CA TYR A 41 4.96 7.45 9.76
C TYR A 41 3.99 8.57 9.39
N THR A 42 2.78 8.21 8.95
CA THR A 42 1.77 9.19 8.53
C THR A 42 1.22 9.99 9.70
N SER A 43 1.03 9.39 10.87
CA SER A 43 0.52 10.08 12.06
C SER A 43 1.48 11.19 12.50
N PHE A 44 2.78 10.90 12.57
CA PHE A 44 3.79 11.91 12.90
C PHE A 44 3.89 13.02 11.82
N ASN A 45 3.71 12.67 10.54
CA ASN A 45 3.64 13.68 9.47
C ASN A 45 2.41 14.60 9.61
N VAL A 46 1.24 14.08 9.96
CA VAL A 46 0.03 14.89 10.17
C VAL A 46 0.23 15.83 11.36
N ILE A 47 0.72 15.29 12.49
CA ILE A 47 0.95 16.07 13.70
C ILE A 47 1.92 17.21 13.39
N GLY A 48 3.10 16.92 12.84
CA GLY A 48 4.07 17.98 12.54
C GLY A 48 3.58 19.01 11.50
N SER A 49 2.78 18.59 10.51
CA SER A 49 2.17 19.50 9.53
C SER A 49 1.07 20.40 10.13
N SER A 50 0.40 19.97 11.20
CA SER A 50 -0.71 20.70 11.81
C SER A 50 -0.28 21.93 12.63
N PHE A 51 0.97 21.96 13.12
CA PHE A 51 1.47 23.03 13.98
C PHE A 51 2.15 24.18 13.23
N TRP A 52 2.53 23.97 11.97
CA TRP A 52 3.07 25.04 11.14
C TRP A 52 1.91 25.88 10.57
N LYS A 53 2.08 27.19 10.36
CA LYS A 53 1.05 28.04 9.72
C LYS A 53 1.49 28.39 8.30
N SER A 54 1.06 27.61 7.32
CA SER A 54 1.25 27.86 5.89
C SER A 54 0.13 27.21 5.09
N ASP A 55 -0.30 27.80 3.97
CA ASP A 55 -1.33 27.24 3.07
C ASP A 55 -0.93 25.84 2.54
N ALA A 56 0.37 25.55 2.47
CA ALA A 56 0.90 24.23 2.13
C ALA A 56 0.49 23.12 3.13
N ASN A 57 0.09 23.46 4.36
CA ASN A 57 -0.23 22.47 5.39
C ASN A 57 -1.57 21.78 5.17
N TYR A 58 -2.58 22.49 4.65
CA TYR A 58 -3.86 21.86 4.32
C TYR A 58 -3.68 20.79 3.25
N LEU A 59 -2.84 21.06 2.24
CA LEU A 59 -2.48 20.08 1.22
C LEU A 59 -1.64 18.94 1.80
N ALA A 60 -0.69 19.20 2.70
CA ALA A 60 0.11 18.17 3.35
C ALA A 60 -0.74 17.22 4.20
N ILE A 61 -1.66 17.75 5.00
CA ILE A 61 -2.60 16.97 5.82
C ILE A 61 -3.53 16.17 4.92
N PHE A 62 -4.16 16.82 3.93
CA PHE A 62 -5.06 16.16 2.99
C PHE A 62 -4.38 15.02 2.23
N THR A 63 -3.18 15.24 1.70
CA THR A 63 -2.41 14.21 1.00
C THR A 63 -2.00 13.07 1.93
N THR A 64 -1.72 13.35 3.21
CA THR A 64 -1.38 12.32 4.20
C THR A 64 -2.58 11.46 4.57
N ILE A 65 -3.76 12.07 4.72
CA ILE A 65 -5.02 11.35 4.92
C ILE A 65 -5.35 10.48 3.70
N LEU A 66 -5.19 11.00 2.48
CA LEU A 66 -5.40 10.21 1.27
C LEU A 66 -4.42 9.04 1.16
N LYS A 67 -3.16 9.21 1.57
CA LYS A 67 -2.18 8.11 1.62
C LYS A 67 -2.60 7.02 2.61
N LEU A 68 -3.13 7.40 3.78
CA LEU A 68 -3.67 6.46 4.76
C LEU A 68 -4.82 5.64 4.17
N ILE A 69 -5.84 6.32 3.65
CA ILE A 69 -7.02 5.66 3.05
C ILE A 69 -6.58 4.74 1.91
N GLN A 70 -5.67 5.22 1.04
CA GLN A 70 -5.17 4.41 -0.07
C GLN A 70 -4.43 3.16 0.41
N ALA A 71 -3.56 3.27 1.43
CA ALA A 71 -2.85 2.11 1.97
C ALA A 71 -3.82 1.10 2.60
N THR A 72 -4.76 1.56 3.43
CA THR A 72 -5.77 0.69 4.05
C THR A 72 -6.61 -0.04 3.00
N MET A 73 -7.13 0.67 1.99
CA MET A 73 -7.90 0.06 0.91
C MET A 73 -7.09 -0.93 0.09
N GLN A 74 -5.81 -0.63 -0.18
CA GLN A 74 -4.92 -1.53 -0.91
C GLN A 74 -4.69 -2.84 -0.14
N SER A 75 -4.47 -2.75 1.18
CA SER A 75 -4.28 -3.91 2.05
C SER A 75 -5.53 -4.77 2.10
N ILE A 76 -6.71 -4.15 2.22
CA ILE A 76 -8.00 -4.86 2.17
C ILE A 76 -8.17 -5.59 0.84
N PHE A 77 -7.87 -4.94 -0.28
CA PHE A 77 -7.93 -5.57 -1.59
C PHE A 77 -6.99 -6.78 -1.70
N VAL A 78 -5.73 -6.65 -1.27
CA VAL A 78 -4.77 -7.76 -1.31
C VAL A 78 -5.25 -8.93 -0.45
N LEU A 79 -5.74 -8.66 0.77
CA LEU A 79 -6.31 -9.68 1.66
C LEU A 79 -7.52 -10.40 1.07
N HIS A 80 -8.39 -9.65 0.38
CA HIS A 80 -9.57 -10.19 -0.28
C HIS A 80 -9.20 -11.01 -1.51
N ALA A 81 -8.34 -10.47 -2.37
CA ALA A 81 -7.92 -11.09 -3.63
C ALA A 81 -6.98 -12.29 -3.43
N SER A 82 -6.18 -12.32 -2.36
CA SER A 82 -5.27 -13.44 -2.06
C SER A 82 -5.98 -14.75 -1.76
N ARG A 83 -7.28 -14.69 -1.46
CA ARG A 83 -8.13 -15.85 -1.22
C ARG A 83 -9.07 -16.16 -2.38
N ARG A 84 -8.85 -15.55 -3.56
CA ARG A 84 -9.73 -15.67 -4.72
C ARG A 84 -9.01 -16.37 -5.87
N ILE A 85 -9.61 -17.44 -6.40
CA ILE A 85 -9.06 -18.24 -7.50
C ILE A 85 -10.10 -18.53 -8.59
N CYS A 86 -9.66 -18.72 -9.83
CA CYS A 86 -10.49 -19.27 -10.90
C CYS A 86 -10.72 -20.76 -10.65
N VAL A 87 -12.00 -21.16 -10.68
CA VAL A 87 -12.43 -22.56 -10.54
C VAL A 87 -13.21 -23.01 -11.77
N THR A 88 -13.94 -22.10 -12.43
CA THR A 88 -14.73 -22.43 -13.62
C THR A 88 -13.96 -22.14 -14.92
N PRO A 89 -14.21 -22.90 -16.02
CA PRO A 89 -13.62 -22.62 -17.32
C PRO A 89 -13.98 -21.22 -17.86
N GLU A 90 -15.16 -20.71 -17.54
CA GLU A 90 -15.60 -19.35 -17.91
C GLU A 90 -14.75 -18.28 -17.19
N GLN A 91 -14.41 -18.49 -15.91
CA GLN A 91 -13.50 -17.60 -15.18
C GLN A 91 -12.07 -17.69 -15.71
N GLU A 92 -11.62 -18.87 -16.17
CA GLU A 92 -10.31 -19.03 -16.79
C GLU A 92 -10.20 -18.26 -18.10
N ASP A 93 -11.26 -18.22 -18.91
CA ASP A 93 -11.27 -17.47 -20.17
C ASP A 93 -11.38 -15.96 -19.92
N LYS A 94 -12.35 -15.54 -19.10
CA LYS A 94 -12.65 -14.12 -18.81
C LYS A 94 -11.57 -13.41 -17.98
N LYS A 95 -10.90 -14.14 -17.08
CA LYS A 95 -9.86 -13.64 -16.15
C LYS A 95 -10.24 -12.32 -15.47
N PRO A 96 -11.37 -12.31 -14.72
CA PRO A 96 -11.90 -11.08 -14.16
C PRO A 96 -10.89 -10.41 -13.22
N GLY A 97 -10.77 -9.09 -13.30
CA GLY A 97 -9.87 -8.30 -12.44
C GLY A 97 -8.39 -8.33 -12.83
N ARG A 98 -7.97 -9.12 -13.82
CA ARG A 98 -6.54 -9.35 -14.13
C ARG A 98 -5.80 -8.07 -14.48
N GLU A 99 -6.39 -7.27 -15.35
CA GLU A 99 -5.82 -5.99 -15.78
C GLU A 99 -5.71 -4.99 -14.63
N MET A 100 -6.69 -4.99 -13.71
CA MET A 100 -6.64 -4.15 -12.51
C MET A 100 -5.51 -4.59 -11.57
N VAL A 101 -5.30 -5.89 -11.40
CA VAL A 101 -4.18 -6.43 -10.58
C VAL A 101 -2.84 -5.98 -11.16
N ILE A 102 -2.64 -6.10 -12.48
CA ILE A 102 -1.40 -5.64 -13.16
C ILE A 102 -1.23 -4.12 -13.00
N PHE A 103 -2.29 -3.35 -13.24
CA PHE A 103 -2.23 -1.90 -13.09
C PHE A 103 -1.84 -1.49 -11.66
N LEU A 104 -2.44 -2.11 -10.66
CA LEU A 104 -2.14 -1.87 -9.25
C LEU A 104 -0.72 -2.31 -8.88
N LEU A 105 -0.21 -3.39 -9.48
CA LEU A 105 1.16 -3.85 -9.32
C LEU A 105 2.13 -2.78 -9.80
N ILE A 106 1.95 -2.27 -11.03
CA ILE A 106 2.79 -1.21 -11.60
C ILE A 106 2.70 0.07 -10.75
N CYS A 107 1.50 0.46 -10.31
CA CYS A 107 1.32 1.63 -9.44
C CYS A 107 2.09 1.48 -8.12
N ASN A 108 2.00 0.33 -7.45
CA ASN A 108 2.68 0.11 -6.18
C ASN A 108 4.19 0.00 -6.35
N LEU A 109 4.67 -0.60 -7.44
CA LEU A 109 6.08 -0.64 -7.76
C LEU A 109 6.64 0.77 -8.00
N SER A 110 5.93 1.61 -8.75
CA SER A 110 6.31 3.02 -8.97
C SER A 110 6.32 3.82 -7.66
N MET A 111 5.30 3.65 -6.80
CA MET A 111 5.27 4.29 -5.48
C MET A 111 6.41 3.81 -4.58
N TRP A 112 6.76 2.53 -4.64
CA TRP A 112 7.89 1.97 -3.91
C TRP A 112 9.20 2.62 -4.36
N PHE A 113 9.47 2.68 -5.67
CA PHE A 113 10.65 3.36 -6.22
C PHE A 113 10.72 4.81 -5.74
N LEU A 114 9.62 5.56 -5.84
CA LEU A 114 9.57 6.95 -5.37
C LEU A 114 9.90 7.08 -3.87
N ASN A 115 9.42 6.16 -3.03
CA ASN A 115 9.73 6.17 -1.61
C ASN A 115 11.21 5.88 -1.33
N VAL A 116 11.83 4.97 -2.09
CA VAL A 116 13.27 4.69 -1.98
C VAL A 116 14.10 5.91 -2.38
N PHE A 117 13.75 6.56 -3.50
CA PHE A 117 14.44 7.77 -3.94
C PHE A 117 14.32 8.91 -2.93
N LYS A 118 13.13 9.10 -2.34
CA LYS A 118 12.91 10.10 -1.28
C LYS A 118 13.68 9.78 0.00
N SER A 119 13.80 8.50 0.35
CA SER A 119 14.63 8.08 1.49
C SER A 119 16.10 8.42 1.33
N SER A 120 16.56 8.57 0.08
CA SER A 120 17.94 8.91 -0.24
C SER A 120 18.21 10.42 -0.16
N HIS A 121 17.17 11.26 -0.07
CA HIS A 121 17.26 12.73 0.00
C HIS A 121 16.50 13.27 1.24
N PRO A 122 17.03 13.07 2.46
CA PRO A 122 16.36 13.44 3.71
C PRO A 122 16.20 14.95 3.94
N ASP A 123 16.83 15.81 3.12
CA ASP A 123 16.83 17.27 3.24
C ASP A 123 15.46 17.95 2.94
N GLU A 124 14.43 17.18 2.57
CA GLU A 124 13.11 17.70 2.16
C GLU A 124 12.13 18.02 3.32
N TYR A 125 12.49 17.84 4.59
CA TYR A 125 11.56 18.01 5.73
C TYR A 125 11.92 19.09 6.76
N PRO A 126 12.15 20.35 6.34
CA PRO A 126 12.52 21.44 7.26
C PRO A 126 11.44 21.69 8.33
N THR A 127 10.16 21.50 8.00
CA THR A 127 9.04 21.70 8.93
C THR A 127 9.02 20.66 10.06
N GLN A 128 9.32 19.39 9.76
CA GLN A 128 9.26 18.32 10.76
C GLN A 128 10.49 18.31 11.65
N LEU A 129 11.66 18.65 11.09
CA LEU A 129 12.88 18.89 11.85
C LEU A 129 12.71 20.08 12.83
N ALA A 130 12.01 21.13 12.43
CA ALA A 130 11.73 22.28 13.30
C ALA A 130 10.78 21.94 14.46
N PHE A 131 9.83 21.02 14.26
CA PHE A 131 8.85 20.64 15.28
C PHE A 131 9.36 19.54 16.23
N TYR A 132 9.89 18.44 15.70
CA TYR A 132 10.34 17.30 16.50
C TYR A 132 11.81 17.39 16.95
N GLY A 133 12.55 18.37 16.43
CA GLY A 133 14.00 18.42 16.53
C GLY A 133 14.67 17.37 15.64
N THR A 134 15.95 17.57 15.37
CA THR A 134 16.74 16.70 14.48
C THR A 134 16.69 15.25 14.96
N TRP A 135 17.03 14.99 16.22
CA TRP A 135 17.07 13.62 16.76
C TRP A 135 15.69 12.95 16.84
N GLY A 136 14.65 13.69 17.23
CA GLY A 136 13.29 13.15 17.32
C GLY A 136 12.77 12.71 15.95
N TRP A 137 12.91 13.57 14.94
CA TRP A 137 12.51 13.24 13.57
C TRP A 137 13.37 12.14 12.94
N THR A 138 14.69 12.16 13.18
CA THR A 138 15.60 11.10 12.69
C THR A 138 15.18 9.73 13.20
N ILE A 139 14.88 9.58 14.50
CA ILE A 139 14.43 8.29 15.06
C ILE A 139 13.11 7.86 14.43
N ILE A 140 12.11 8.76 14.38
CA ILE A 140 10.79 8.45 13.82
C ILE A 140 10.90 8.00 12.36
N SER A 141 11.63 8.76 11.55
CA SER A 141 11.80 8.49 10.11
C SER A 141 12.64 7.23 9.87
N HIS A 142 13.73 7.02 10.59
CA HIS A 142 14.59 5.83 10.42
C HIS A 142 13.92 4.53 10.84
N VAL A 143 12.96 4.55 11.76
CA VAL A 143 12.17 3.36 12.10
C VAL A 143 11.01 3.16 11.12
N SER A 144 10.27 4.22 10.81
CA SER A 144 8.98 4.11 10.11
C SER A 144 9.12 4.08 8.59
N MET A 145 10.13 4.75 8.03
CA MET A 145 10.33 4.84 6.58
C MET A 145 10.73 3.49 5.96
N PRO A 146 11.65 2.69 6.54
CA PRO A 146 11.94 1.35 6.03
C PRO A 146 10.72 0.44 6.04
N LEU A 147 9.88 0.52 7.07
CA LEU A 147 8.62 -0.22 7.13
C LEU A 147 7.64 0.23 6.04
N ALA A 148 7.54 1.53 5.78
CA ALA A 148 6.69 2.06 4.71
C ALA A 148 7.18 1.68 3.30
N ILE A 149 8.50 1.60 3.11
CA ILE A 149 9.13 1.07 1.88
C ILE A 149 8.82 -0.42 1.76
N PHE A 150 9.07 -1.19 2.82
CA PHE A 150 8.79 -2.62 2.86
C PHE A 150 7.32 -2.93 2.57
N TYR A 151 6.38 -2.16 3.12
CA TYR A 151 4.96 -2.27 2.82
C TYR A 151 4.65 -2.20 1.32
N ARG A 152 5.20 -1.20 0.61
CA ARG A 152 4.96 -1.03 -0.84
C ARG A 152 5.60 -2.13 -1.68
N TYR A 153 6.78 -2.57 -1.27
CA TYR A 153 7.44 -3.71 -1.87
C TYR A 153 6.59 -4.97 -1.71
N HIS A 154 6.16 -5.27 -0.48
CA HIS A 154 5.40 -6.47 -0.15
C HIS A 154 4.03 -6.49 -0.84
N ILE A 155 3.31 -5.37 -0.89
CA ILE A 155 2.08 -5.25 -1.69
C ILE A 155 2.33 -5.62 -3.16
N THR A 156 3.43 -5.16 -3.76
CA THR A 156 3.79 -5.49 -5.14
C THR A 156 4.01 -6.99 -5.32
N VAL A 157 4.71 -7.62 -4.37
CA VAL A 157 4.95 -9.08 -4.36
C VAL A 157 3.64 -9.84 -4.22
N CYS A 158 2.78 -9.48 -3.27
CA CYS A 158 1.47 -10.12 -3.10
C CYS A 158 0.59 -9.98 -4.35
N LEU A 159 0.59 -8.82 -5.01
CA LEU A 159 -0.16 -8.61 -6.26
C LEU A 159 0.38 -9.48 -7.41
N ALA A 160 1.70 -9.63 -7.53
CA ALA A 160 2.32 -10.51 -8.52
C ALA A 160 1.94 -11.98 -8.26
N GLU A 161 1.88 -12.36 -6.99
CA GLU A 161 1.45 -13.69 -6.59
C GLU A 161 -0.04 -13.95 -6.84
N ILE A 162 -0.92 -13.00 -6.50
CA ILE A 162 -2.35 -13.04 -6.83
C ILE A 162 -2.51 -13.23 -8.34
N TRP A 163 -1.82 -12.43 -9.15
CA TRP A 163 -1.88 -12.57 -10.61
C TRP A 163 -1.41 -13.95 -11.08
N LYS A 164 -0.39 -14.55 -10.44
CA LYS A 164 0.10 -15.87 -10.82
C LYS A 164 -0.81 -17.01 -10.37
N ARG A 165 -1.39 -16.90 -9.16
CA ARG A 165 -2.19 -17.96 -8.52
C ARG A 165 -3.64 -17.93 -8.98
N SER A 166 -4.28 -16.75 -9.02
CA SER A 166 -5.71 -16.63 -9.27
C SER A 166 -6.13 -17.08 -10.67
N TYR A 167 -5.23 -17.05 -11.66
CA TYR A 167 -5.55 -17.38 -13.06
C TYR A 167 -4.92 -18.68 -13.58
N LYS A 168 -4.37 -19.52 -12.69
CA LYS A 168 -4.04 -20.91 -13.03
C LYS A 168 -5.18 -21.79 -12.55
N MET A 169 -5.87 -22.49 -13.45
CA MET A 169 -6.86 -23.49 -13.02
C MET A 169 -6.19 -24.56 -12.16
N LYS A 170 -6.88 -24.90 -11.08
CA LYS A 170 -6.57 -26.07 -10.25
C LYS A 170 -7.17 -27.32 -10.86
#